data_AF-A0A9P0F9F8-F1
#
_entry.id   AF-A0A9P0F9F8-F1
#
_cell.length_a   1.000
_cell.length_b   1.000
_cell.length_c   1.000
_cell.angle_alpha   90.00
_cell.angle_beta   90.00
_cell.angle_gamma   90.00
#
_symmetry.space_group_name_H-M   'P 1'
#
loop_
_entity.id
_entity.type
_entity.pdbx_description
1 polymer ?
#
loop_
_entity_poly.entity_id
_entity_poly.type
_entity_poly.pdbx_seq_one_letter_code
_entity_poly.pdbx_strand_id
1 'polypeptide(L)' 'MEVLKLPSLELQFNVSSPRPQFDWHGADLFSSYRILLFSYNSKGRSEPVILEAVALKGVAKFTGLLKQTLLGFNL' A
#
# COMPACT_ATOMS: atom_id res chain seq x y z
N MET A 1 9.07 3.29 1.17
CA MET A 1 7.63 3.54 1.04
C MET A 1 7.39 4.99 1.40
N GLU A 2 6.75 5.73 0.52
CA GLU A 2 6.31 7.11 0.77
C GLU A 2 4.79 7.17 0.66
N VAL A 3 4.14 7.97 1.52
CA VAL A 3 2.70 8.18 1.53
C VAL A 3 2.42 9.66 1.36
N LEU A 4 1.65 10.01 0.33
CA LEU A 4 1.31 11.38 -0.03
C LEU A 4 -0.19 11.59 0.13
N LYS A 5 -0.60 12.67 0.77
CA LYS A 5 -2.02 13.07 0.84
C LYS A 5 -2.46 13.69 -0.47
N LEU A 6 -3.62 13.31 -0.99
CA LEU A 6 -4.20 13.88 -2.20
C LEU A 6 -5.22 14.98 -1.83
N PRO A 7 -5.33 16.05 -2.65
CA PRO A 7 -4.57 16.30 -3.88
C PRO A 7 -3.25 17.06 -3.66
N SER A 8 -2.94 17.50 -2.44
CA SER A 8 -1.81 18.38 -2.14
C SER A 8 -0.43 17.75 -2.42
N LEU A 9 -0.37 16.42 -2.50
CA LEU A 9 0.86 15.63 -2.57
C LEU A 9 1.80 15.90 -1.38
N GLU A 10 1.23 16.29 -0.24
CA GLU A 10 1.98 16.49 0.99
C GLU A 10 2.45 15.14 1.54
N LEU A 11 3.75 15.03 1.85
CA LEU A 11 4.33 13.82 2.42
C LEU A 11 3.85 13.59 3.85
N GLN A 12 3.09 12.52 4.05
CA GLN A 12 2.54 12.12 5.35
C GLN A 12 3.42 11.10 6.05
N PHE A 13 4.09 10.23 5.29
CA PHE A 13 4.92 9.18 5.86
C PHE A 13 6.02 8.77 4.88
N ASN A 14 7.23 8.54 5.38
CA ASN A 14 8.36 8.03 4.61
C ASN A 14 9.15 7.05 5.47
N VAL A 15 9.21 5.79 5.02
CA VAL A 15 9.88 4.73 5.75
C VAL A 15 10.55 3.75 4.81
N SER A 16 11.69 3.24 5.25
CA SER A 16 12.41 2.13 4.63
C SER A 16 12.35 0.93 5.56
N SER A 17 12.26 -0.27 4.98
CA SER A 17 12.25 -1.51 5.75
C SER A 17 13.12 -2.56 5.04
N PRO A 18 13.92 -3.34 5.78
CA PRO A 18 14.71 -4.44 5.21
C PRO A 18 13.84 -5.63 4.79
N ARG A 19 12.58 -5.68 5.25
CA ARG A 19 11.56 -6.63 4.81
C ARG A 19 10.42 -5.86 4.14
N PRO A 20 9.70 -6.41 3.15
CA PRO A 20 8.61 -5.71 2.48
C PRO A 20 7.33 -5.70 3.34
N GLN A 21 7.45 -5.21 4.57
CA GLN A 21 6.38 -5.06 5.56
C GLN A 21 6.41 -3.63 6.07
N PHE A 22 5.25 -2.98 6.02
CA PHE A 22 5.07 -1.58 6.35
C PHE A 22 3.76 -1.41 7.09
N ASP A 23 3.83 -0.71 8.22
CA ASP A 23 2.67 -0.28 8.98
C ASP A 23 2.65 1.25 8.96
N TRP A 24 1.50 1.81 8.59
CA TRP A 24 1.26 3.24 8.63
C TRP A 24 -0.05 3.50 9.39
N HIS A 25 0.01 4.42 10.33
CA HIS A 25 -1.10 4.80 11.20
C HIS A 25 -1.32 6.32 11.13
N GLY A 26 -2.48 6.79 11.58
CA GLY A 26 -2.80 8.21 11.63
C GLY A 26 -3.29 8.82 10.32
N ALA A 27 -3.82 8.01 9.40
CA ALA A 27 -4.49 8.53 8.21
C ALA A 27 -5.74 9.34 8.62
N ASP A 28 -5.81 10.59 8.16
CA ASP A 28 -7.01 11.41 8.27
C ASP A 28 -8.20 10.72 7.60
N LEU A 29 -9.32 10.65 8.32
CA LEU A 29 -10.54 10.06 7.83
C LEU A 29 -11.04 10.78 6.57
N PHE A 30 -11.63 10.01 5.66
CA PHE A 30 -12.18 10.48 4.38
C PHE A 30 -11.16 11.14 3.45
N SER A 31 -9.87 11.01 3.74
CA SER A 31 -8.81 11.53 2.88
C SER A 31 -8.29 10.44 1.95
N SER A 32 -7.89 10.87 0.75
CA SER A 32 -7.26 10.02 -0.25
C SER A 32 -5.74 10.14 -0.18
N TYR A 33 -5.05 9.04 -0.45
CA TYR A 33 -3.61 8.95 -0.38
C TYR A 33 -3.06 8.22 -1.60
N ARG A 34 -1.86 8.63 -2.02
CA ARG A 34 -1.02 7.90 -2.95
C ARG A 34 0.16 7.31 -2.20
N ILE A 35 0.35 6.01 -2.31
CA ILE A 35 1.45 5.28 -1.68
C ILE A 35 2.43 4.89 -2.79
N LEU A 36 3.68 5.34 -2.65
CA LEU A 36 4.79 5.02 -3.54
C LEU A 36 5.64 3.92 -2.87
N LEU A 37 5.65 2.73 -3.45
CA LEU A 37 6.46 1.62 -2.98
C LEU A 37 7.58 1.33 -3.99
N PHE A 38 8.81 1.48 -3.54
CA PHE A 38 10.00 1.25 -4.35
C PHE A 38 11.06 0.52 -3.52
N SER A 39 11.92 -0.20 -4.21
CA SER A 39 13.15 -0.75 -3.62
C SER A 39 14.26 0.30 -3.69
N TYR A 40 15.23 0.22 -2.78
CA TYR A 40 16.45 1.03 -2.87
C TYR A 40 17.68 0.19 -2.51
N ASN A 41 18.80 0.53 -3.12
CA ASN A 41 20.12 0.02 -2.74
C ASN A 41 21.19 1.09 -3.03
N SER A 42 22.47 0.72 -2.99
CA SER A 42 23.58 1.63 -3.27
C SER A 42 23.60 2.20 -4.70
N LYS A 43 22.84 1.61 -5.64
CA LYS A 43 22.71 2.08 -7.03
C LYS A 43 21.56 3.07 -7.23
N GLY A 44 20.68 3.22 -6.23
CA GLY A 44 19.53 4.12 -6.30
C GLY A 44 18.20 3.44 -5.98
N ARG A 45 17.11 4.07 -6.44
CA ARG A 45 15.73 3.61 -6.26
C ARG A 45 15.21 2.96 -7.54
N SER A 46 14.36 1.94 -7.42
CA SER A 46 13.58 1.47 -8.56
C SER A 46 12.46 2.46 -8.91
N GLU A 47 11.85 2.29 -10.08
CA GLU A 47 10.53 2.88 -10.34
C GLU A 47 9.52 2.42 -9.27
N PRO A 48 8.61 3.31 -8.83
CA PRO A 48 7.66 2.99 -7.79
C PRO A 48 6.46 2.22 -8.32
N VAL A 49 6.00 1.25 -7.54
CA VAL A 49 4.62 0.79 -7.60
C VAL A 49 3.75 1.85 -6.91
N ILE A 50 2.75 2.33 -7.63
CA ILE A 50 1.82 3.36 -7.14
C ILE A 50 0.53 2.68 -6.72
N LEU A 51 0.14 2.87 -5.46
CA LEU A 51 -1.15 2.45 -4.93
C LEU A 51 -1.94 3.69 -4.52
N GLU A 52 -3.26 3.67 -4.74
CA GLU A 52 -4.15 4.72 -4.26
C GLU A 52 -5.12 4.12 -3.24
N ALA A 53 -5.33 4.84 -2.13
CA ALA A 53 -6.14 4.40 -1.02
C ALA A 53 -6.99 5.54 -0.47
N VAL A 54 -8.16 5.21 0.06
CA VAL A 54 -9.05 6.16 0.75
C VAL A 54 -9.24 5.69 2.18
N ALA A 55 -8.99 6.57 3.13
CA ALA A 55 -9.26 6.29 4.54
C ALA A 55 -10.77 6.33 4.81
N LEU A 56 -11.35 5.18 5.15
CA LEU A 56 -12.78 5.06 5.48
C LEU A 56 -13.00 5.20 6.98
N LYS A 57 -14.09 5.85 7.41
CA LYS A 57 -14.58 5.76 8.79
C LYS A 57 -15.06 4.32 9.03
N GLY A 58 -14.54 3.69 10.08
CA GLY A 58 -14.53 2.23 10.25
C GLY A 58 -15.85 1.52 9.93
N VAL A 59 -15.83 0.70 8.87
CA VAL A 59 -15.93 -0.78 8.89
C VAL A 59 -15.35 -1.23 7.55
N ALA A 60 -14.02 -1.16 7.38
CA ALA A 60 -13.40 -1.83 6.24
C ALA A 60 -13.51 -3.35 6.51
N LYS A 61 -14.63 -3.95 6.12
CA LYS A 61 -14.76 -5.42 6.10
C LYS A 61 -13.68 -5.92 5.15
N PHE A 62 -12.70 -6.62 5.70
CA PHE A 62 -11.74 -7.39 4.90
C PHE A 62 -12.54 -8.38 4.02
N THR A 63 -12.74 -8.06 2.73
CA THR A 63 -13.31 -8.99 1.75
C THR A 63 -12.18 -9.80 1.12
N GLY A 64 -11.40 -10.49 1.95
CA GLY A 64 -10.41 -11.45 1.47
C GLY A 64 -11.09 -12.74 1.04
N LEU A 65 -11.49 -12.82 -0.23
CA LEU A 65 -11.78 -14.07 -0.91
C LEU A 65 -11.04 -14.07 -2.25
N LEU A 66 -9.72 -14.28 -2.21
CA LEU A 66 -9.06 -14.98 -3.30
C LEU A 66 -9.24 -16.48 -3.04
N LYS A 67 -10.45 -16.99 -3.35
CA LYS A 67 -10.65 -18.42 -3.54
C LYS A 67 -10.06 -18.78 -4.89
N GLN A 68 -8.73 -18.96 -4.96
CA GLN A 68 -8.14 -19.70 -6.07
C GLN A 68 -8.41 -21.19 -5.80
N THR A 69 -9.60 -21.65 -6.16
CA THR A 69 -9.86 -23.08 -6.30
C THR A 69 -9.01 -23.54 -7.49
N LEU A 70 -7.82 -24.09 -7.20
CA LEU A 70 -7.09 -24.91 -8.16
C LEU A 70 -8.02 -26.06 -8.56
N LEU A 71 -8.36 -26.07 -9.85
CA LEU A 71 -9.10 -27.13 -10.51
C LEU A 71 -8.39 -28.46 -10.23
N GLY A 72 -9.08 -29.35 -9.53
CA GLY A 72 -8.65 -30.73 -9.41
C GLY A 72 -8.73 -31.40 -10.78
N PHE A 73 -7.57 -31.70 -11.36
CA PHE A 73 -7.43 -32.83 -12.25
C PHE A 73 -6.87 -33.98 -11.42
N ASN A 74 -7.67 -35.03 -11.24
CA ASN A 74 -7.16 -36.35 -10.85
C ASN A 74 -7.41 -37.28 -12.03
N LEU A 75 -6.35 -38.01 -12.42
CA LEU A 75 -6.41 -39.28 -13.13
C LEU A 75 -7.09 -40.33 -12.24
#